data_AF-A0A1H8EIJ6-F1
#
_entry.id   AF-A0A1H8EIJ6-F1
#
_cell.length_a   1.000
_cell.length_b   1.000
_cell.length_c   1.000
_cell.angle_alpha   90.00
_cell.angle_beta   90.00
_cell.angle_gamma   90.00
#
_symmetry.space_group_name_H-M   'P 1'
#
loop_
_entity.id
_entity.type
_entity.pdbx_description
1 polymer ?
#
loop_
_entity_poly.entity_id
_entity_poly.type
_entity_poly.pdbx_seq_one_letter_code
_entity_poly.pdbx_strand_id
1 'polypeptide(L)'
;MPFRLSEDEIPDEKPHQDSDFLEWAIHEKGLSSRTIAFELGVEVSRVTVHAERLGVLRPWRHEPTLRRLYVEEGLSADEIAARDEFDCSPVTVRKGLARFDLIDGDPDEITYGRLDELGSESPAPTA
;
A
#
# COMPACT_ATOMS: atom_id res chain seq x y z
N MET A 1 -16.47 -18.19 -4.14
CA MET A 1 -16.35 -18.29 -2.68
C MET A 1 -16.90 -16.99 -2.10
N PRO A 2 -17.79 -16.99 -1.09
CA PRO A 2 -18.41 -15.76 -0.65
C PRO A 2 -17.35 -14.92 0.05
N PHE A 3 -16.96 -13.81 -0.57
CA PHE A 3 -16.14 -12.74 0.00
C PHE A 3 -16.89 -12.00 1.12
N ARG A 4 -17.65 -12.73 1.96
CA ARG A 4 -18.46 -12.20 3.05
C ARG A 4 -17.67 -12.24 4.34
N LEU A 5 -17.85 -11.20 5.14
CA LEU A 5 -17.39 -11.17 6.52
C LEU A 5 -18.44 -11.88 7.36
N SER A 6 -18.03 -12.85 8.18
CA SER A 6 -18.95 -13.46 9.13
C SER A 6 -19.19 -12.47 10.27
N GLU A 7 -20.42 -12.38 10.79
CA GLU A 7 -20.75 -11.46 11.88
C GLU A 7 -19.87 -11.69 13.12
N ASP A 8 -19.39 -12.92 13.35
CA ASP A 8 -18.45 -13.28 14.42
C ASP A 8 -17.01 -12.79 14.21
N GLU A 9 -16.63 -12.40 12.98
CA GLU A 9 -15.28 -11.90 12.63
C GLU A 9 -15.20 -10.37 12.72
N ILE A 10 -16.34 -9.68 12.91
CA ILE A 10 -16.43 -8.22 12.92
C ILE A 10 -16.37 -7.72 14.38
N PRO A 11 -15.39 -6.87 14.74
CA PRO A 11 -15.34 -6.30 16.09
C PRO A 11 -16.57 -5.41 16.40
N ASP A 12 -17.08 -5.50 17.63
CA ASP A 12 -18.27 -4.78 18.10
C ASP A 12 -18.14 -3.25 18.03
N GLU A 13 -16.94 -2.69 18.23
CA GLU A 13 -16.74 -1.23 18.32
C GLU A 13 -16.05 -0.66 17.08
N LYS A 14 -16.85 -0.10 16.16
CA LYS A 14 -16.39 0.64 14.97
C LYS A 14 -15.27 -0.08 14.19
N PRO A 15 -15.57 -1.24 13.55
CA PRO A 15 -14.58 -2.10 12.90
C PRO A 15 -13.78 -1.42 11.78
N HIS A 16 -14.34 -0.37 11.16
CA HIS A 16 -13.65 0.45 10.16
C HIS A 16 -12.55 1.35 10.72
N GLN A 17 -12.36 1.42 12.05
CA GLN A 17 -11.28 2.18 12.70
C GLN A 17 -10.15 1.29 13.21
N ASP A 18 -10.36 -0.02 13.20
CA ASP A 18 -9.42 -1.01 13.71
C ASP A 18 -8.38 -1.33 12.64
N SER A 19 -7.10 -1.18 12.97
CA SER A 19 -5.99 -1.44 12.05
C SER A 19 -5.82 -2.91 11.75
N ASP A 20 -5.93 -3.76 12.78
CA ASP A 20 -5.71 -5.20 12.66
C ASP A 20 -6.82 -5.82 11.80
N PHE A 21 -8.08 -5.38 12.01
CA PHE A 21 -9.21 -5.80 11.18
C PHE A 21 -9.04 -5.38 9.73
N LEU A 22 -8.68 -4.12 9.47
CA LEU A 22 -8.53 -3.63 8.10
C LEU A 22 -7.36 -4.30 7.38
N GLU A 23 -6.26 -4.56 8.09
CA GLU A 23 -5.08 -5.26 7.57
C GLU A 23 -5.44 -6.70 7.18
N TRP A 24 -6.07 -7.42 8.10
CA TRP A 24 -6.59 -8.76 7.84
C TRP A 24 -7.59 -8.79 6.67
N ALA A 25 -8.56 -7.87 6.65
CA ALA A 25 -9.59 -7.85 5.62
C ALA A 25 -9.02 -7.57 4.22
N ILE A 26 -8.06 -6.65 4.12
CA ILE A 26 -7.48 -6.21 2.84
C ILE A 26 -6.38 -7.16 2.37
N HIS A 27 -5.41 -7.49 3.24
CA HIS A 27 -4.22 -8.25 2.87
C HIS A 27 -4.40 -9.77 3.01
N GLU A 28 -5.05 -10.24 4.08
CA GLU A 28 -5.24 -11.69 4.29
C GLU A 28 -6.46 -12.23 3.54
N LYS A 29 -7.60 -11.55 3.61
CA LYS A 29 -8.84 -11.93 2.91
C LYS A 29 -8.94 -11.39 1.48
N GLY A 30 -8.12 -10.40 1.09
CA GLY A 30 -8.15 -9.81 -0.25
C GLY A 30 -9.41 -8.99 -0.56
N LEU A 31 -10.09 -8.45 0.46
CA LEU A 31 -11.33 -7.71 0.29
C LEU A 31 -11.07 -6.28 -0.17
N SER A 32 -11.86 -5.83 -1.14
CA SER A 32 -11.86 -4.42 -1.53
C SER A 32 -12.52 -3.55 -0.44
N SER A 33 -12.12 -2.28 -0.32
CA SER A 33 -12.76 -1.32 0.60
C SER A 33 -14.26 -1.20 0.39
N ARG A 34 -14.73 -1.40 -0.86
CA ARG A 34 -16.16 -1.42 -1.18
C ARG A 34 -16.87 -2.63 -0.60
N THR A 35 -16.24 -3.81 -0.66
CA THR A 35 -16.78 -5.04 -0.08
C THR A 35 -16.85 -4.90 1.43
N ILE A 36 -15.77 -4.45 2.07
CA ILE A 36 -15.73 -4.22 3.53
C ILE A 36 -16.84 -3.25 3.94
N ALA A 37 -16.99 -2.13 3.23
CA ALA A 37 -18.03 -1.15 3.54
C ALA A 37 -19.45 -1.71 3.41
N PHE A 38 -19.69 -2.52 2.38
CA PHE A 38 -20.98 -3.18 2.16
C PHE A 38 -21.31 -4.15 3.32
N GLU A 39 -20.36 -4.98 3.72
CA GLU A 39 -20.53 -5.95 4.80
C GLU A 39 -20.70 -5.27 6.16
N LEU A 40 -19.98 -4.17 6.41
CA LEU A 40 -20.08 -3.39 7.65
C LEU A 40 -21.30 -2.45 7.69
N GLY A 41 -22.02 -2.28 6.58
CA GLY A 41 -23.12 -1.31 6.48
C GLY A 41 -22.67 0.15 6.61
N VAL A 42 -21.42 0.47 6.28
CA VAL A 42 -20.86 1.82 6.36
C VAL A 42 -20.59 2.40 4.98
N GLU A 43 -20.34 3.71 4.92
CA GLU A 43 -19.92 4.35 3.68
C GLU A 43 -18.48 3.92 3.30
N VAL A 44 -18.25 3.64 2.02
CA VAL A 44 -16.92 3.29 1.48
C VAL A 44 -15.87 4.32 1.89
N SER A 45 -16.21 5.61 1.84
CA SER A 45 -15.35 6.72 2.23
C SER A 45 -14.81 6.58 3.65
N ARG A 46 -15.60 6.05 4.61
CA ARG A 46 -15.14 5.85 5.99
C ARG A 46 -14.06 4.78 6.05
N VAL A 47 -14.26 3.65 5.38
CA VAL A 47 -13.27 2.56 5.32
C VAL A 47 -11.99 3.08 4.66
N THR A 48 -12.10 3.75 3.51
CA THR A 48 -10.92 4.25 2.79
C THR A 48 -10.14 5.27 3.61
N VAL A 49 -10.80 6.25 4.22
CA VAL A 49 -10.13 7.30 5.01
C VAL A 49 -9.40 6.72 6.21
N HIS A 50 -10.01 5.77 6.92
CA HIS A 50 -9.38 5.15 8.08
C HIS A 50 -8.26 4.19 7.67
N ALA A 51 -8.47 3.36 6.65
CA ALA A 51 -7.45 2.46 6.12
C ALA A 51 -6.23 3.22 5.57
N GLU A 52 -6.42 4.40 4.97
CA GLU A 52 -5.30 5.26 4.59
C GLU A 52 -4.61 5.91 5.78
N ARG A 53 -5.37 6.41 6.76
CA ARG A 53 -4.82 7.03 7.96
C ARG A 53 -3.99 6.05 8.80
N LEU A 54 -4.34 4.77 8.76
CA LEU A 54 -3.63 3.70 9.44
C LEU A 54 -2.49 3.10 8.60
N GLY A 55 -2.36 3.52 7.32
CA GLY A 55 -1.34 3.00 6.41
C GLY A 55 -1.61 1.61 5.84
N VAL A 56 -2.81 1.06 6.06
CA VAL A 56 -3.18 -0.30 5.64
C VAL A 56 -3.42 -0.40 4.14
N LEU A 57 -4.16 0.56 3.56
CA LEU A 57 -4.53 0.51 2.14
C LEU A 57 -3.40 0.94 1.20
N ARG A 58 -2.61 1.93 1.64
CA ARG A 58 -1.56 2.58 0.84
C ARG A 58 -0.39 2.94 1.75
N PRO A 59 0.43 1.97 2.18
CA PRO A 59 1.52 2.22 3.11
C PRO A 59 2.54 3.22 2.56
N TRP A 60 2.71 3.32 1.24
CA TRP A 60 3.54 4.34 0.58
C TRP A 60 2.99 5.77 0.63
N ARG A 61 1.77 5.98 1.13
CA ARG A 61 1.22 7.31 1.44
C ARG A 61 1.28 7.64 2.93
N HIS A 62 1.72 6.70 3.76
CA HIS A 62 1.75 6.84 5.20
C HIS A 62 3.16 7.22 5.66
N GLU A 63 3.33 8.47 6.10
CA GLU A 63 4.63 9.01 6.53
C GLU A 63 5.31 8.14 7.60
N PRO A 64 4.63 7.71 8.70
CA PRO A 64 5.28 6.90 9.72
C PRO A 64 5.84 5.57 9.18
N THR A 65 5.11 4.92 8.27
CA THR A 65 5.55 3.66 7.66
C THR A 65 6.77 3.88 6.78
N LEU A 66 6.73 4.89 5.90
CA LEU A 66 7.86 5.22 5.04
C LEU A 66 9.09 5.66 5.83
N ARG A 67 8.91 6.49 6.85
CA ARG A 67 9.98 6.96 7.72
C ARG A 67 10.65 5.79 8.45
N ARG A 68 9.87 4.87 9.02
CA ARG A 68 10.41 3.68 9.68
C ARG A 68 11.24 2.84 8.70
N LEU A 69 10.69 2.52 7.53
CA LEU A 69 11.37 1.67 6.55
C LEU A 69 12.64 2.32 5.96
N TYR A 70 12.56 3.60 5.62
CA TYR A 70 13.67 4.31 4.96
C TYR A 70 14.73 4.79 5.95
N VAL A 71 14.32 5.36 7.09
CA VAL A 71 15.24 5.99 8.06
C VAL A 71 15.70 4.99 9.13
N GLU A 72 14.80 4.17 9.67
CA GLU A 72 15.14 3.24 10.76
C GLU A 72 15.71 1.93 10.23
N GLU A 73 15.10 1.36 9.18
CA GLU A 73 15.56 0.11 8.58
C GLU A 73 16.58 0.33 7.45
N GLY A 74 16.73 1.56 6.94
CA GLY A 74 17.72 1.90 5.92
C GLY A 74 17.42 1.33 4.53
N LEU A 75 16.17 0.92 4.27
CA LEU A 75 15.77 0.29 3.01
C LEU A 75 15.69 1.31 1.88
N SER A 76 16.10 0.91 0.69
CA SER A 76 15.93 1.71 -0.53
C SER A 76 14.46 1.67 -1.01
N ALA A 77 14.08 2.65 -1.84
CA ALA A 77 12.72 2.72 -2.37
C ALA A 77 12.33 1.48 -3.22
N ASP A 78 13.30 0.84 -3.87
CA ASP A 78 13.10 -0.40 -4.62
C ASP A 78 12.85 -1.59 -3.68
N GLU A 79 13.60 -1.69 -2.58
CA GLU A 79 13.38 -2.73 -1.56
C GLU A 79 12.04 -2.56 -0.85
N ILE A 80 11.64 -1.31 -0.56
CA ILE A 80 10.34 -1.00 0.03
C ILE A 80 9.21 -1.40 -0.93
N ALA A 81 9.33 -1.08 -2.22
CA ALA A 81 8.34 -1.43 -3.24
C ALA A 81 8.23 -2.95 -3.50
N ALA A 82 9.32 -3.69 -3.28
CA ALA A 82 9.34 -5.14 -3.45
C ALA A 82 8.63 -5.92 -2.32
N ARG A 83 8.23 -5.24 -1.23
CA ARG A 83 7.46 -5.88 -0.14
C ARG A 83 6.03 -6.13 -0.61
N ASP A 84 5.49 -7.31 -0.28
CA ASP A 84 4.10 -7.69 -0.60
C ASP A 84 3.06 -6.66 -0.15
N GLU A 85 3.32 -5.97 0.96
CA GLU A 85 2.44 -4.96 1.56
C GLU A 85 2.30 -3.69 0.68
N PHE A 86 3.26 -3.42 -0.20
CA PHE A 86 3.39 -2.15 -0.90
C PHE A 86 2.79 -2.12 -2.30
N ASP A 87 2.44 -3.25 -2.93
CA ASP A 87 1.80 -3.40 -4.26
C ASP A 87 1.91 -2.16 -5.20
N CYS A 88 3.13 -1.64 -5.38
CA CYS A 88 3.35 -0.40 -6.11
C CYS A 88 4.76 -0.36 -6.70
N SER A 89 4.93 0.48 -7.72
CA SER A 89 6.23 0.67 -8.34
C SER A 89 7.20 1.43 -7.42
N PRO A 90 8.52 1.20 -7.53
CA PRO A 90 9.55 1.98 -6.83
C PRO A 90 9.40 3.49 -7.02
N VAL A 91 8.95 3.93 -8.19
CA VAL A 91 8.68 5.35 -8.51
C VAL A 91 7.61 5.92 -7.59
N THR A 92 6.56 5.15 -7.28
CA THR A 92 5.49 5.54 -6.36
C THR A 92 6.03 5.74 -4.95
N VAL A 93 6.90 4.85 -4.49
CA VAL A 93 7.56 4.97 -3.19
C VAL A 93 8.46 6.20 -3.13
N ARG A 94 9.28 6.45 -4.17
CA ARG A 94 10.12 7.65 -4.26
C ARG A 94 9.30 8.94 -4.19
N LYS A 95 8.16 9.01 -4.88
CA LYS A 95 7.22 10.14 -4.77
C LYS A 95 6.69 10.33 -3.35
N GLY A 96 6.38 9.23 -2.66
CA GLY A 96 5.98 9.26 -1.27
C GLY A 96 7.07 9.81 -0.36
N LEU A 97 8.29 9.30 -0.49
CA LEU A 97 9.46 9.75 0.27
C LEU A 97 9.76 11.23 0.04
N ALA A 98 9.73 11.68 -1.21
CA ALA A 98 9.93 13.09 -1.59
C ALA A 98 8.87 14.01 -0.98
N ARG A 99 7.60 13.59 -0.99
CA ARG A 99 6.50 14.36 -0.39
C ARG A 99 6.68 14.60 1.11
N PHE A 100 7.39 13.70 1.80
CA PHE A 100 7.65 13.81 3.23
C PHE A 100 9.06 14.34 3.54
N ASP A 101 9.74 14.92 2.54
CA ASP A 101 11.10 15.46 2.66
C ASP A 101 12.11 14.42 3.20
N LEU A 102 11.88 13.12 2.93
CA LEU A 102 12.78 12.03 3.32
C LEU A 102 13.92 11.82 2.31
N ILE A 103 13.73 12.29 1.07
CA ILE A 103 14.74 12.29 0.01
C ILE A 103 14.77 13.66 -0.67
N ASP A 104 15.93 14.07 -1.16
CA ASP A 104 16.07 15.23 -2.01
C ASP A 104 15.53 14.92 -3.41
N GLY A 105 14.40 15.53 -3.76
CA GLY A 105 13.79 15.42 -5.08
C GLY A 105 12.36 15.94 -5.08
N ASP A 106 11.97 16.67 -6.12
CA ASP A 106 10.60 17.14 -6.26
C ASP A 106 9.69 15.97 -6.70
N PRO A 107 8.57 15.69 -5.99
CA PRO A 107 7.69 14.57 -6.33
C PRO A 107 7.06 14.67 -7.72
N ASP A 108 6.95 15.88 -8.27
CA ASP A 108 6.46 16.14 -9.63
C ASP A 108 7.55 15.93 -10.69
N GLU A 109 8.84 16.04 -10.32
CA GLU A 109 9.99 15.72 -11.21
C GLU A 109 10.32 14.21 -11.24
N ILE A 110 9.90 13.46 -10.22
CA ILE A 110 10.07 12.00 -10.19
C ILE A 110 9.19 11.38 -11.27
N THR A 111 9.80 11.11 -12.43
CA THR A 111 9.16 10.45 -13.56
C THR A 111 9.47 8.96 -13.60
N TYR A 112 8.62 8.22 -14.30
CA TYR A 112 8.97 6.89 -14.76
C TYR A 112 10.09 7.07 -15.79
N GLY A 113 11.29 6.60 -15.46
CA GLY A 113 12.41 6.60 -16.41
C GLY A 113 11.95 6.09 -17.77
N ARG A 114 12.50 6.67 -18.83
CA ARG A 114 12.11 6.38 -20.22
C ARG A 114 12.04 4.86 -20.43
N LEU A 115 10.84 4.35 -20.77
CA LEU A 115 10.57 2.90 -20.88
C LEU A 115 11.49 2.15 -21.86
N ASP A 116 12.20 2.87 -22.73
CA ASP A 116 13.14 2.31 -23.71
C ASP A 116 14.37 1.60 -23.08
N GLU A 117 14.67 1.82 -21.79
CA GLU A 117 15.85 1.23 -21.12
C GLU A 117 15.54 -0.05 -20.31
N LEU A 118 14.27 -0.38 -20.07
CA LEU A 118 13.83 -1.52 -19.24
C LEU A 118 13.74 -2.87 -19.97
N GLY A 119 14.19 -2.94 -21.23
CA GLY A 119 14.00 -4.10 -22.11
C GLY A 119 15.25 -4.88 -22.56
N SER A 120 16.45 -4.57 -22.06
CA SER A 120 17.69 -5.11 -22.66
C SER A 120 18.31 -6.34 -21.99
N GLU A 121 17.71 -6.92 -20.94
CA GLU A 121 18.27 -8.12 -20.30
C GLU A 121 17.21 -9.23 -20.15
N SER A 122 16.75 -9.77 -21.28
CA SER A 122 16.33 -11.17 -21.34
C SER A 122 17.48 -11.96 -21.98
N PRO A 123 18.19 -12.86 -21.26
CA PRO A 123 19.18 -13.71 -21.89
C PRO A 123 18.46 -14.62 -22.90
N ALA A 124 18.85 -14.50 -24.17
CA ALA A 124 18.33 -15.34 -25.25
C ALA A 124 18.54 -16.83 -24.91
N PRO A 125 17.54 -17.70 -25.12
CA PRO A 125 17.75 -19.14 -24.97
C PRO A 125 18.80 -19.59 -26.00
N THR A 126 19.94 -20.07 -25.50
CA THR A 126 20.94 -20.76 -26.32
C THR A 126 20.32 -22.03 -26.90
N ALA A 127 20.38 -22.13 -28.22
CA ALA A 127 19.87 -23.24 -29.03
C ALA A 127 20.69 -24.52 -28.88
#